data_AF-A0A4Y3FT93-F1
#
_entry.id   AF-A0A4Y3FT93-F1
#
_cell.length_a   1.000
_cell.length_b   1.000
_cell.length_c   1.000
_cell.angle_alpha   90.00
_cell.angle_beta   90.00
_cell.angle_gamma   90.00
#
_symmetry.space_group_name_H-M   'P 1'
#
loop_
_entity.id
_entity.type
_entity.pdbx_description
1 polymer ?
#
loop_
_entity_poly.entity_id
_entity_poly.type
_entity_poly.pdbx_seq_one_letter_code
_entity_poly.pdbx_strand_id
1 'polypeptide(L)'
;MNENVLVVKIETLTPLWTGGVDRKCDRLHETGIIGSLRWWYEAVIRGYGGTACDPSNSKCEGKTHCDVSELFGCTDWARKFRLEVDFNQVISKVWIGTRENRRGEYLKRKVSGFMSDDSIILKIIPLREISKNEWALLNETLKIIEDCGALGAHISQGNGVIRIVENNLSYQYERVDFSLLKKDGNGVNSPNLDEFFFYKFQLKFTDDLSNLIDKHVFWTHAPDDRGFKDNWNNWKELWNKSHFLPIAFHIRDTIRRLESDGNKRHNIFGELGKGSKVFVSHGYEIDEQTVMVKIFGYDVENYIKNKIKNNFKSKLKEKLFSGGNYYLESCTLKEEKTGEEILES
;
A
#
# COMPACT_ATOMS: atom_id res chain seq x y z
N MET A 1 16.02 -23.38 -23.90
CA MET A 1 14.91 -22.42 -23.98
C MET A 1 15.50 -21.07 -23.66
N ASN A 2 15.48 -20.11 -24.59
CA ASN A 2 15.80 -18.74 -24.22
C ASN A 2 14.67 -18.28 -23.29
N GLU A 3 14.95 -18.17 -22.00
CA GLU A 3 14.01 -17.58 -21.05
C GLU A 3 13.78 -16.13 -21.50
N ASN A 4 12.58 -15.83 -22.02
CA ASN A 4 12.22 -14.47 -22.35
C ASN A 4 11.95 -13.75 -21.03
N VAL A 5 12.99 -13.16 -20.44
CA VAL A 5 12.90 -12.43 -19.17
C VAL A 5 12.24 -11.08 -19.44
N LEU A 6 11.04 -10.88 -18.90
CA LEU A 6 10.34 -9.61 -18.96
C LEU A 6 10.65 -8.83 -17.68
N VAL A 7 10.80 -7.51 -17.82
CA VAL A 7 11.29 -6.66 -16.73
C VAL A 7 10.29 -5.55 -16.44
N VAL A 8 9.99 -5.36 -15.16
CA VAL A 8 9.33 -4.16 -14.63
C VAL A 8 10.30 -3.51 -13.65
N LYS A 9 10.70 -2.27 -13.93
CA LYS A 9 11.53 -1.48 -13.03
C LYS A 9 10.63 -0.55 -12.23
N ILE A 10 10.77 -0.59 -10.92
CA ILE A 10 9.97 0.22 -10.00
C ILE A 10 10.88 1.05 -9.09
N GLU A 11 10.48 2.27 -8.82
CA GLU A 11 11.03 3.09 -7.75
C GLU A 11 10.06 3.10 -6.57
N THR A 12 10.59 3.01 -5.37
CA THR A 12 9.78 3.09 -4.14
C THR A 12 9.68 4.53 -3.69
N LEU A 13 8.46 5.07 -3.59
CA LEU A 13 8.19 6.39 -3.02
C LEU A 13 7.94 6.32 -1.51
N THR A 14 7.53 5.15 -1.01
CA THR A 14 7.54 4.81 0.41
C THR A 14 8.13 3.41 0.60
N PRO A 15 8.54 3.02 1.83
CA PRO A 15 9.26 1.78 2.05
C PRO A 15 8.50 0.55 1.54
N LEU A 16 9.15 -0.32 0.78
CA LEU A 16 8.60 -1.61 0.39
C LEU A 16 8.86 -2.62 1.52
N TRP A 17 7.82 -3.34 1.95
CA TRP A 17 7.97 -4.33 3.01
C TRP A 17 7.43 -5.66 2.55
N THR A 18 8.18 -6.73 2.83
CA THR A 18 7.73 -8.10 2.59
C THR A 18 8.06 -8.96 3.80
N GLY A 19 7.23 -9.96 4.07
CA GLY A 19 7.41 -10.87 5.19
C GLY A 19 7.88 -12.23 4.70
N GLY A 20 8.97 -12.73 5.27
CA GLY A 20 9.36 -14.12 5.14
C GLY A 20 8.48 -15.05 5.99
N VAL A 21 8.82 -16.34 6.01
CA VAL A 21 8.09 -17.39 6.77
C VAL A 21 7.95 -17.02 8.25
N ASP A 22 9.00 -16.43 8.83
CA ASP A 22 9.02 -15.99 10.23
C ASP A 22 8.29 -14.65 10.46
N ARG A 23 7.59 -14.12 9.45
CA ARG A 23 6.97 -12.78 9.43
C ARG A 23 7.97 -11.64 9.68
N LYS A 24 9.25 -11.89 9.35
CA LYS A 24 10.34 -10.91 9.44
C LYS A 24 10.64 -10.36 8.04
N CYS A 25 11.14 -9.13 8.04
CA CYS A 25 11.55 -8.38 6.86
C CYS A 25 13.08 -8.24 6.92
N ASP A 26 13.77 -9.30 6.50
CA ASP A 26 15.23 -9.47 6.45
C ASP A 26 15.78 -9.30 5.03
N ARG A 27 14.97 -9.60 4.01
CA ARG A 27 15.19 -9.27 2.60
C ARG A 27 13.87 -8.95 1.90
N LEU A 28 13.89 -8.52 0.64
CA LEU A 28 12.70 -8.58 -0.21
C LEU A 28 12.42 -10.04 -0.57
N HIS A 29 11.31 -10.56 -0.06
CA HIS A 29 10.81 -11.89 -0.39
C HIS A 29 9.90 -11.79 -1.62
N GLU A 30 10.27 -12.50 -2.68
CA GLU A 30 9.51 -12.58 -3.93
C GLU A 30 8.08 -13.09 -3.66
N THR A 31 7.94 -14.01 -2.71
CA THR A 31 6.63 -14.52 -2.26
C THR A 31 5.73 -13.43 -1.68
N GLY A 32 6.30 -12.44 -0.98
CA GLY A 32 5.56 -11.29 -0.46
C GLY A 32 5.10 -10.34 -1.56
N ILE A 33 5.94 -10.11 -2.57
CA ILE A 33 5.57 -9.31 -3.75
C ILE A 33 4.49 -10.03 -4.57
N ILE A 34 4.67 -11.32 -4.84
CA ILE A 34 3.68 -12.15 -5.54
C ILE A 34 2.35 -12.15 -4.79
N GLY A 35 2.36 -12.29 -3.47
CA GLY A 35 1.14 -12.24 -2.66
C GLY A 35 0.40 -10.91 -2.77
N SER A 36 1.13 -9.79 -2.76
CA SER A 36 0.54 -8.46 -2.95
C SER A 36 0.02 -8.24 -4.37
N LEU A 37 0.77 -8.65 -5.39
CA LEU A 37 0.32 -8.61 -6.79
C LEU A 37 -0.93 -9.44 -6.98
N ARG A 38 -0.97 -10.65 -6.42
CA ARG A 38 -2.15 -11.53 -6.45
C ARG A 38 -3.34 -10.84 -5.81
N TRP A 39 -3.17 -10.22 -4.64
CA TRP A 39 -4.27 -9.56 -3.93
C TRP A 39 -4.93 -8.46 -4.76
N TRP A 40 -4.13 -7.62 -5.43
CA TRP A 40 -4.66 -6.61 -6.36
C TRP A 40 -5.26 -7.23 -7.61
N TYR A 41 -4.61 -8.24 -8.19
CA TYR A 41 -5.12 -8.96 -9.37
C TYR A 41 -6.48 -9.62 -9.10
N GLU A 42 -6.67 -10.17 -7.89
CA GLU A 42 -7.96 -10.69 -7.43
C GLU A 42 -9.02 -9.59 -7.35
N ALA A 43 -8.69 -8.40 -6.83
CA ALA A 43 -9.63 -7.28 -6.77
C ALA A 43 -10.05 -6.81 -8.17
N VAL A 44 -9.09 -6.68 -9.09
CA VAL A 44 -9.33 -6.33 -10.50
C VAL A 44 -10.23 -7.35 -11.18
N ILE A 45 -9.92 -8.64 -11.06
CA ILE A 45 -10.74 -9.72 -11.67
C ILE A 45 -12.16 -9.71 -11.12
N ARG A 46 -12.34 -9.53 -9.81
CA ARG A 46 -13.69 -9.42 -9.21
C ARG A 46 -14.44 -8.20 -9.75
N GLY A 47 -13.74 -7.08 -9.96
CA GLY A 47 -14.34 -5.86 -10.51
C GLY A 47 -14.85 -6.04 -11.93
N TYR A 48 -14.16 -6.85 -12.74
CA TYR A 48 -14.61 -7.25 -14.07
C TYR A 48 -15.63 -8.41 -14.08
N GLY A 49 -16.10 -8.86 -12.92
CA GLY A 49 -17.08 -9.95 -12.80
C GLY A 49 -16.52 -11.36 -12.99
N GLY A 50 -15.20 -11.51 -12.93
CA GLY A 50 -14.51 -12.80 -12.99
C GLY A 50 -14.44 -13.52 -11.63
N THR A 51 -13.74 -14.64 -11.61
CA THR A 51 -13.65 -15.54 -10.45
C THR A 51 -12.29 -15.48 -9.75
N ALA A 52 -12.35 -15.33 -8.42
CA ALA A 52 -11.19 -15.32 -7.55
C ALA A 52 -11.48 -16.11 -6.26
N CYS A 53 -10.97 -17.35 -6.19
CA CYS A 53 -11.10 -18.23 -5.03
C CYS A 53 -10.52 -17.59 -3.75
N ASP A 54 -11.18 -17.80 -2.61
CA ASP A 54 -10.61 -17.49 -1.29
C ASP A 54 -9.40 -18.39 -1.03
N PRO A 55 -8.19 -17.84 -0.82
CA PRO A 55 -6.99 -18.64 -0.54
C PRO A 55 -7.04 -19.37 0.81
N SER A 56 -7.95 -18.98 1.73
CA SER A 56 -8.11 -19.60 3.05
C SER A 56 -9.17 -20.71 3.11
N ASN A 57 -10.05 -20.79 2.10
CA ASN A 57 -11.12 -21.77 2.00
C ASN A 57 -11.39 -22.16 0.54
N SER A 58 -10.34 -22.59 -0.16
CA SER A 58 -10.37 -22.74 -1.61
C SER A 58 -11.03 -24.04 -2.04
N LYS A 59 -11.93 -23.97 -3.03
CA LYS A 59 -12.35 -25.11 -3.87
C LYS A 59 -11.47 -25.27 -5.12
N CYS A 60 -10.38 -24.50 -5.20
CA CYS A 60 -9.52 -24.43 -6.37
C CYS A 60 -8.44 -25.53 -6.28
N GLU A 61 -8.73 -26.70 -6.85
CA GLU A 61 -7.82 -27.86 -6.85
C GLU A 61 -7.74 -28.49 -8.24
N GLY A 62 -6.51 -28.75 -8.71
CA GLY A 62 -6.23 -29.43 -9.97
C GLY A 62 -6.88 -28.78 -11.19
N LYS A 63 -7.90 -29.42 -11.76
CA LYS A 63 -8.62 -28.94 -12.97
C LYS A 63 -9.65 -27.85 -12.68
N THR A 64 -9.89 -27.53 -11.41
CA THR A 64 -10.88 -26.54 -10.98
C THR A 64 -10.13 -25.27 -10.58
N HIS A 65 -9.82 -24.42 -11.55
CA HIS A 65 -9.07 -23.19 -11.31
C HIS A 65 -9.93 -21.96 -11.65
N CYS A 66 -9.95 -20.96 -10.78
CA CYS A 66 -10.54 -19.64 -11.05
C CYS A 66 -9.60 -18.80 -11.93
N ASP A 67 -10.07 -17.67 -12.46
CA ASP A 67 -9.30 -16.81 -13.38
C ASP A 67 -7.95 -16.38 -12.78
N VAL A 68 -7.92 -16.06 -11.48
CA VAL A 68 -6.68 -15.71 -10.75
C VAL A 68 -5.69 -16.87 -10.69
N SER A 69 -6.20 -18.09 -10.43
CA SER A 69 -5.35 -19.26 -10.22
C SER A 69 -4.69 -19.73 -11.52
N GLU A 70 -5.25 -19.37 -12.68
CA GLU A 70 -4.62 -19.60 -13.99
C GLU A 70 -3.18 -19.06 -14.02
N LEU A 71 -3.01 -17.80 -13.58
CA LEU A 71 -1.74 -17.09 -13.61
C LEU A 71 -0.91 -17.34 -12.33
N PHE A 72 -1.54 -17.21 -11.16
CA PHE A 72 -0.85 -17.22 -9.87
C PHE A 72 -0.73 -18.61 -9.21
N GLY A 73 -1.38 -19.63 -9.76
CA GLY A 73 -1.37 -20.98 -9.21
C GLY A 73 -2.39 -21.22 -8.08
N CYS A 74 -2.60 -22.49 -7.77
CA CYS A 74 -3.33 -23.00 -6.59
C CYS A 74 -2.79 -24.41 -6.24
N THR A 75 -3.43 -25.12 -5.30
CA THR A 75 -3.08 -26.51 -5.01
C THR A 75 -3.17 -27.36 -6.29
N ASP A 76 -2.12 -28.14 -6.57
CA ASP A 76 -1.95 -28.95 -7.79
C ASP A 76 -1.95 -28.18 -9.13
N TRP A 77 -1.79 -26.85 -9.10
CA TRP A 77 -1.58 -26.03 -10.29
C TRP A 77 -0.49 -24.99 -10.02
N ALA A 78 0.70 -25.18 -10.58
CA ALA A 78 1.79 -24.23 -10.44
C ALA A 78 1.41 -22.86 -11.02
N ARG A 79 2.09 -21.79 -10.61
CA ARG A 79 2.01 -20.48 -11.26
C ARG A 79 2.60 -20.51 -12.68
N LYS A 80 2.15 -19.63 -13.58
CA LYS A 80 2.67 -19.55 -14.96
C LYS A 80 3.97 -18.76 -15.09
N PHE A 81 4.42 -18.08 -14.05
CA PHE A 81 5.67 -17.31 -14.05
C PHE A 81 6.49 -17.52 -12.78
N ARG A 82 7.80 -17.31 -12.87
CA ARG A 82 8.69 -17.09 -11.74
C ARG A 82 8.94 -15.59 -11.62
N LEU A 83 8.91 -15.08 -10.39
CA LEU A 83 9.38 -13.73 -10.07
C LEU A 83 10.76 -13.83 -9.45
N GLU A 84 11.69 -13.02 -9.94
CA GLU A 84 12.96 -12.72 -9.28
C GLU A 84 13.03 -11.21 -9.01
N VAL A 85 13.64 -10.84 -7.89
CA VAL A 85 13.72 -9.44 -7.44
C VAL A 85 15.18 -9.10 -7.15
N ASP A 86 15.70 -8.10 -7.84
CA ASP A 86 17.01 -7.51 -7.52
C ASP A 86 16.81 -6.22 -6.73
N PHE A 87 17.48 -6.10 -5.57
CA PHE A 87 17.44 -4.92 -4.70
C PHE A 87 18.74 -4.76 -3.89
N ASN A 88 19.09 -3.52 -3.52
CA ASN A 88 20.40 -3.24 -2.92
C ASN A 88 20.39 -2.49 -1.58
N GLN A 89 19.26 -2.04 -1.02
CA GLN A 89 19.31 -1.10 0.12
C GLN A 89 18.15 -1.23 1.13
N VAL A 90 18.50 -0.97 2.40
CA VAL A 90 17.62 -0.98 3.58
C VAL A 90 17.56 0.43 4.13
N ILE A 91 16.37 0.90 4.48
CA ILE A 91 16.21 2.24 5.07
C ILE A 91 16.50 2.26 6.58
N SER A 92 16.81 3.46 7.07
CA SER A 92 16.87 3.75 8.49
C SER A 92 15.53 3.52 9.20
N LYS A 93 15.60 3.00 10.43
CA LYS A 93 14.40 2.63 11.21
C LYS A 93 13.96 3.81 12.08
N VAL A 94 12.69 4.16 12.02
CA VAL A 94 12.08 5.16 12.92
C VAL A 94 11.00 4.49 13.76
N TRP A 95 10.91 4.86 15.04
CA TRP A 95 9.86 4.41 15.95
C TRP A 95 8.95 5.57 16.30
N ILE A 96 7.65 5.31 16.28
CA ILE A 96 6.61 6.27 16.66
C ILE A 96 5.72 5.60 17.67
N GLY A 97 5.57 6.21 18.84
CA GLY A 97 4.67 5.75 19.88
C GLY A 97 3.22 5.91 19.45
N THR A 98 2.43 4.88 19.71
CA THR A 98 0.97 4.95 19.61
C THR A 98 0.40 5.71 20.80
N ARG A 99 -0.87 6.11 20.75
CA ARG A 99 -1.50 6.82 21.88
C ARG A 99 -1.90 5.93 23.07
N GLU A 100 -1.79 4.60 22.97
CA GLU A 100 -2.10 3.71 24.10
C GLU A 100 -0.89 3.62 25.03
N ASN A 101 -0.97 4.30 26.16
CA ASN A 101 0.04 4.24 27.23
C ASN A 101 -0.30 3.09 28.19
N ARG A 102 0.60 2.12 28.29
CA ARG A 102 0.53 1.02 29.25
C ARG A 102 1.61 1.23 30.29
N ARG A 103 1.22 1.76 31.46
CA ARG A 103 2.11 1.93 32.63
C ARG A 103 3.40 2.71 32.28
N GLY A 104 3.30 3.82 31.55
CA GLY A 104 4.44 4.67 31.18
C GLY A 104 5.24 4.21 29.97
N GLU A 105 4.71 3.26 29.18
CA GLU A 105 5.25 2.81 27.90
C GLU A 105 4.14 2.79 26.86
N TYR A 106 4.38 3.41 25.71
CA TYR A 106 3.48 3.38 24.58
C TYR A 106 3.76 2.15 23.72
N LEU A 107 2.71 1.56 23.13
CA LEU A 107 2.94 0.61 22.03
C LEU A 107 3.67 1.37 20.91
N LYS A 108 4.59 0.72 20.20
CA LYS A 108 5.45 1.39 19.21
C LYS A 108 5.13 0.88 17.81
N ARG A 109 5.11 1.80 16.85
CA ARG A 109 5.05 1.49 15.42
C ARG A 109 6.42 1.76 14.83
N LYS A 110 6.86 0.82 14.00
CA LYS A 110 8.16 0.87 13.36
C LYS A 110 7.98 1.21 11.88
N VAL A 111 8.60 2.29 11.43
CA VAL A 111 8.81 2.55 10.01
C VAL A 111 10.04 1.75 9.59
N SER A 112 9.83 0.83 8.65
CA SER A 112 10.88 -0.03 8.12
C SER A 112 10.45 -0.65 6.79
N GLY A 113 11.44 -1.08 6.02
CA GLY A 113 11.28 -1.72 4.73
C GLY A 113 12.58 -1.58 3.94
N PHE A 114 12.45 -1.70 2.63
CA PHE A 114 13.50 -1.53 1.65
C PHE A 114 13.11 -0.38 0.72
N MET A 115 14.08 0.45 0.40
CA MET A 115 14.00 1.43 -0.67
C MET A 115 15.30 1.33 -1.44
N SER A 116 15.28 1.75 -2.70
CA SER A 116 16.46 1.77 -3.55
C SER A 116 16.69 3.21 -3.99
N ASP A 117 17.95 3.66 -3.99
CA ASP A 117 18.34 4.94 -4.59
C ASP A 117 18.05 4.93 -6.12
N ASP A 118 18.19 3.76 -6.76
CA ASP A 118 17.76 3.49 -8.14
C ASP A 118 16.41 2.73 -8.19
N SER A 119 16.19 1.89 -9.21
CA SER A 119 15.01 1.04 -9.32
C SER A 119 15.22 -0.37 -8.74
N ILE A 120 14.17 -0.91 -8.11
CA ILE A 120 14.02 -2.35 -7.86
C ILE A 120 13.58 -3.00 -9.18
N ILE A 121 14.25 -4.10 -9.55
CA ILE A 121 13.99 -4.82 -10.80
C ILE A 121 13.14 -6.06 -10.51
N LEU A 122 11.92 -6.09 -11.02
CA LEU A 122 11.03 -7.24 -11.00
C LEU A 122 11.19 -8.01 -12.32
N LYS A 123 11.85 -9.17 -12.27
CA LYS A 123 12.01 -10.05 -13.43
C LYS A 123 10.88 -11.08 -13.43
N ILE A 124 10.02 -11.01 -14.43
CA ILE A 124 8.94 -11.96 -14.66
C ILE A 124 9.38 -12.94 -15.74
N ILE A 125 9.59 -14.19 -15.35
CA ILE A 125 10.09 -15.26 -16.21
C ILE A 125 8.93 -16.23 -16.48
N PRO A 126 8.33 -16.23 -17.68
CA PRO A 126 7.27 -17.16 -18.02
C PRO A 126 7.77 -18.61 -17.95
N LEU A 127 7.05 -19.45 -17.20
CA LEU A 127 7.30 -20.88 -17.07
C LEU A 127 6.37 -21.70 -17.97
N ARG A 128 5.24 -21.09 -18.37
CA ARG A 128 4.23 -21.63 -19.29
C ARG A 128 3.66 -20.47 -20.11
N GLU A 129 2.86 -20.80 -21.11
CA GLU A 129 2.14 -19.78 -21.89
C GLU A 129 1.22 -18.96 -20.98
N ILE A 130 1.41 -17.63 -21.05
CA ILE A 130 0.54 -16.63 -20.43
C ILE A 130 -0.23 -15.99 -21.56
N SER A 131 -1.55 -16.10 -21.51
CA SER A 131 -2.44 -15.59 -22.54
C SER A 131 -2.37 -14.06 -22.62
N LYS A 132 -2.78 -13.54 -23.78
CA LYS A 132 -2.91 -12.11 -24.02
C LYS A 132 -3.75 -11.40 -22.95
N ASN A 133 -4.86 -11.99 -22.53
CA ASN A 133 -5.74 -11.41 -21.51
C ASN A 133 -5.11 -11.42 -20.11
N GLU A 134 -4.40 -12.49 -19.75
CA GLU A 134 -3.67 -12.56 -18.48
C GLU A 134 -2.59 -11.49 -18.37
N TRP A 135 -1.89 -11.21 -19.48
CA TRP A 135 -0.93 -10.11 -19.57
C TRP A 135 -1.60 -8.73 -19.44
N ALA A 136 -2.71 -8.51 -20.14
CA ALA A 136 -3.45 -7.25 -20.05
C ALA A 136 -3.89 -6.97 -18.59
N LEU A 137 -4.49 -7.97 -17.94
CA LEU A 137 -4.90 -7.89 -16.53
C LEU A 137 -3.72 -7.61 -15.58
N LEU A 138 -2.55 -8.21 -15.83
CA LEU A 138 -1.37 -7.99 -14.99
C LEU A 138 -0.81 -6.57 -15.16
N ASN A 139 -0.78 -6.05 -16.40
CA ASN A 139 -0.39 -4.68 -16.67
C ASN A 139 -1.34 -3.68 -16.01
N GLU A 140 -2.64 -3.91 -16.10
CA GLU A 140 -3.64 -3.06 -15.46
C GLU A 140 -3.52 -3.09 -13.94
N THR A 141 -3.32 -4.29 -13.36
CA THR A 141 -3.06 -4.45 -11.93
C THR A 141 -1.86 -3.62 -11.47
N LEU A 142 -0.75 -3.65 -12.22
CA LEU A 142 0.45 -2.86 -11.92
C LEU A 142 0.16 -1.35 -11.99
N LYS A 143 -0.59 -0.92 -13.00
CA LYS A 143 -1.00 0.48 -13.16
C LYS A 143 -1.87 0.95 -11.99
N ILE A 144 -2.83 0.14 -11.54
CA ILE A 144 -3.68 0.45 -10.38
C ILE A 144 -2.84 0.57 -9.10
N ILE A 145 -1.86 -0.32 -8.91
CA ILE A 145 -0.92 -0.25 -7.78
C ILE A 145 -0.13 1.07 -7.80
N GLU A 146 0.44 1.44 -8.96
CA GLU A 146 1.18 2.69 -9.13
C GLU A 146 0.29 3.92 -8.92
N ASP A 147 -0.88 3.97 -9.55
CA ASP A 147 -1.73 5.16 -9.56
C ASP A 147 -2.42 5.35 -8.21
N CYS A 148 -3.01 4.29 -7.68
CA CYS A 148 -4.03 4.37 -6.63
C CYS A 148 -3.66 3.56 -5.38
N GLY A 149 -2.91 2.49 -5.56
CA GLY A 149 -2.59 1.51 -4.52
C GLY A 149 -1.18 1.60 -3.95
N ALA A 150 -0.71 0.42 -3.54
CA ALA A 150 0.61 0.15 -2.98
C ALA A 150 0.97 -1.34 -3.12
N LEU A 151 2.27 -1.65 -3.18
CA LEU A 151 2.84 -2.99 -3.33
C LEU A 151 3.46 -3.51 -2.03
N GLY A 152 3.40 -4.83 -1.82
CA GLY A 152 3.98 -5.51 -0.67
C GLY A 152 3.01 -5.62 0.50
N ALA A 153 3.56 -5.65 1.72
CA ALA A 153 2.82 -5.80 2.96
C ALA A 153 3.03 -4.61 3.89
N HIS A 154 2.31 -4.59 5.01
CA HIS A 154 2.26 -3.43 5.92
C HIS A 154 1.79 -2.13 5.26
N ILE A 155 1.03 -2.24 4.16
CA ILE A 155 0.46 -1.09 3.43
C ILE A 155 -0.37 -0.20 4.36
N SER A 156 -1.11 -0.79 5.30
CA SER A 156 -1.91 -0.05 6.28
C SER A 156 -1.07 0.83 7.22
N GLN A 157 0.26 0.66 7.23
CA GLN A 157 1.23 1.39 8.03
C GLN A 157 2.03 2.41 7.22
N GLY A 158 1.76 2.62 5.92
CA GLY A 158 2.44 3.63 5.12
C GLY A 158 3.25 3.13 3.93
N ASN A 159 3.43 1.81 3.83
CA ASN A 159 4.42 1.18 2.97
C ASN A 159 3.91 0.89 1.56
N GLY A 160 4.84 0.81 0.61
CA GLY A 160 4.60 0.23 -0.70
C GLY A 160 4.13 1.17 -1.81
N VAL A 161 4.15 2.48 -1.63
CA VAL A 161 3.89 3.38 -2.76
C VAL A 161 5.06 3.28 -3.73
N ILE A 162 4.76 3.02 -5.01
CA ILE A 162 5.76 2.85 -6.05
C ILE A 162 5.46 3.76 -7.25
N ARG A 163 6.48 3.96 -8.08
CA ARG A 163 6.42 4.48 -9.44
C ARG A 163 7.01 3.44 -10.38
N ILE A 164 6.37 3.16 -11.51
CA ILE A 164 6.88 2.25 -12.54
C ILE A 164 7.67 3.10 -13.52
N VAL A 165 8.98 2.87 -13.61
CA VAL A 165 9.85 3.62 -14.51
C VAL A 165 9.99 2.96 -15.88
N GLU A 166 9.86 1.63 -15.92
CA GLU A 166 9.92 0.85 -17.14
C GLU A 166 9.05 -0.40 -16.97
N ASN A 167 8.25 -0.72 -17.99
CA ASN A 167 7.42 -1.91 -18.02
C ASN A 167 7.53 -2.57 -19.40
N ASN A 168 8.26 -3.68 -19.46
CA ASN A 168 8.46 -4.45 -20.68
C ASN A 168 7.61 -5.71 -20.72
N LEU A 169 6.51 -5.78 -19.95
CA LEU A 169 5.58 -6.89 -20.05
C LEU A 169 4.88 -6.89 -21.41
N SER A 170 4.53 -8.09 -21.87
CA SER A 170 3.80 -8.25 -23.12
C SER A 170 2.42 -7.58 -23.04
N TYR A 171 1.90 -7.11 -24.18
CA TYR A 171 0.53 -6.58 -24.32
C TYR A 171 0.19 -5.39 -23.39
N GLN A 172 1.15 -4.51 -23.10
CA GLN A 172 0.97 -3.36 -22.20
C GLN A 172 -0.20 -2.42 -22.55
N TYR A 173 -0.50 -2.27 -23.85
CA TYR A 173 -1.56 -1.37 -24.34
C TYR A 173 -2.86 -2.10 -24.71
N GLU A 174 -2.92 -3.39 -24.44
CA GLU A 174 -4.10 -4.18 -24.77
C GLU A 174 -5.20 -3.95 -23.74
N ARG A 175 -6.45 -3.88 -24.20
CA ARG A 175 -7.61 -3.83 -23.33
C ARG A 175 -7.92 -5.21 -22.76
N VAL A 176 -8.33 -5.25 -21.51
CA VAL A 176 -8.85 -6.48 -20.89
C VAL A 176 -10.14 -6.89 -21.58
N ASP A 177 -10.18 -8.15 -22.01
CA ASP A 177 -11.38 -8.79 -22.52
C ASP A 177 -12.07 -9.55 -21.39
N PHE A 178 -12.98 -8.87 -20.71
CA PHE A 178 -13.76 -9.43 -19.60
C PHE A 178 -14.74 -10.53 -20.07
N SER A 179 -15.01 -10.67 -21.37
CA SER A 179 -15.85 -11.76 -21.88
C SER A 179 -15.16 -13.13 -21.77
N LEU A 180 -13.83 -13.14 -21.65
CA LEU A 180 -13.01 -14.35 -21.47
C LEU A 180 -12.92 -14.79 -20.00
N LEU A 181 -13.43 -14.00 -19.05
CA LEU A 181 -13.43 -14.34 -17.64
C LEU A 181 -14.51 -15.37 -17.32
N LYS A 182 -14.24 -16.26 -16.37
CA LYS A 182 -15.22 -17.24 -15.89
C LYS A 182 -16.29 -16.49 -15.10
N LYS A 183 -17.53 -16.59 -15.58
CA LYS A 183 -18.70 -15.95 -14.95
C LYS A 183 -19.28 -16.88 -13.89
N ASP A 184 -18.85 -16.71 -12.64
CA ASP A 184 -19.53 -17.28 -11.47
C ASP A 184 -18.95 -16.73 -10.15
N GLY A 185 -18.72 -15.40 -10.10
CA GLY A 185 -18.18 -14.69 -8.94
C GLY A 185 -19.15 -14.71 -7.75
N ASN A 186 -19.36 -15.87 -7.15
CA ASN A 186 -20.22 -16.02 -5.99
C ASN A 186 -19.61 -15.30 -4.78
N GLY A 187 -20.22 -14.19 -4.36
CA GLY A 187 -20.33 -13.66 -2.99
C GLY A 187 -19.19 -13.91 -1.98
N VAL A 188 -17.92 -13.90 -2.40
CA VAL A 188 -16.80 -13.97 -1.46
C VAL A 188 -16.68 -12.59 -0.83
N ASN A 189 -16.82 -12.51 0.49
CA ASN A 189 -16.57 -11.28 1.25
C ASN A 189 -15.06 -10.95 1.23
N SER A 190 -14.61 -10.39 0.12
CA SER A 190 -13.21 -10.16 -0.24
C SER A 190 -13.10 -8.90 -1.08
N PRO A 191 -11.90 -8.27 -1.16
CA PRO A 191 -11.73 -7.04 -1.91
C PRO A 191 -12.16 -7.20 -3.36
N ASN A 192 -13.06 -6.35 -3.79
CA ASN A 192 -13.55 -6.20 -5.15
C ASN A 192 -13.28 -4.76 -5.59
N LEU A 193 -12.69 -4.56 -6.79
CA LEU A 193 -12.21 -3.25 -7.21
C LEU A 193 -13.34 -2.21 -7.23
N ASP A 194 -14.55 -2.57 -7.67
CA ASP A 194 -15.74 -1.69 -7.71
C ASP A 194 -16.05 -1.00 -6.38
N GLU A 195 -15.83 -1.67 -5.25
CA GLU A 195 -16.08 -1.19 -3.91
C GLU A 195 -14.99 -0.25 -3.37
N PHE A 196 -13.90 -0.05 -4.12
CA PHE A 196 -12.79 0.79 -3.69
C PHE A 196 -13.10 2.29 -3.78
N PHE A 197 -12.45 3.02 -2.88
CA PHE A 197 -12.27 4.46 -2.99
C PHE A 197 -10.78 4.80 -2.92
N PHE A 198 -10.38 5.85 -3.62
CA PHE A 198 -9.00 6.31 -3.69
C PHE A 198 -8.93 7.83 -3.55
N TYR A 199 -8.11 8.29 -2.61
CA TYR A 199 -7.85 9.71 -2.38
C TYR A 199 -6.35 9.99 -2.41
N LYS A 200 -5.94 11.05 -3.12
CA LYS A 200 -4.60 11.63 -3.02
C LYS A 200 -4.68 13.01 -2.39
N PHE A 201 -4.04 13.18 -1.24
CA PHE A 201 -3.94 14.45 -0.54
C PHE A 201 -2.54 15.02 -0.68
N GLN A 202 -2.45 16.27 -1.11
CA GLN A 202 -1.23 17.06 -1.04
C GLN A 202 -1.20 17.81 0.29
N LEU A 203 -0.11 17.65 1.03
CA LEU A 203 0.18 18.36 2.28
C LEU A 203 1.30 19.35 2.01
N LYS A 204 1.02 20.65 2.18
CA LYS A 204 2.02 21.72 2.09
C LYS A 204 2.31 22.27 3.48
N PHE A 205 3.59 22.36 3.81
CA PHE A 205 4.09 22.86 5.08
C PHE A 205 4.55 24.31 4.95
N THR A 206 4.61 25.03 6.07
CA THR A 206 4.97 26.47 6.10
C THR A 206 6.46 26.76 5.98
N ASP A 207 7.29 25.73 6.04
CA ASP A 207 8.76 25.79 6.06
C ASP A 207 9.28 24.48 5.47
N ASP A 208 10.55 24.44 5.10
CA ASP A 208 11.19 23.25 4.54
C ASP A 208 11.11 22.11 5.54
N LEU A 209 10.80 20.92 5.04
CA LEU A 209 10.59 19.75 5.89
C LEU A 209 11.85 19.37 6.66
N SER A 210 13.03 19.61 6.07
CA SER A 210 14.32 19.50 6.78
C SER A 210 14.38 20.39 8.02
N ASN A 211 13.94 21.65 7.91
CA ASN A 211 13.92 22.60 9.03
C ASN A 211 12.89 22.19 10.09
N LEU A 212 11.71 21.72 9.66
CA LEU A 212 10.67 21.24 10.57
C LEU A 212 11.10 19.99 11.33
N ILE A 213 11.78 19.06 10.66
CA ILE A 213 12.38 17.87 11.29
C ILE A 213 13.44 18.31 12.31
N ASP A 214 14.35 19.22 11.96
CA ASP A 214 15.39 19.71 12.88
C ASP A 214 14.80 20.45 14.10
N LYS A 215 13.64 21.09 13.94
CA LYS A 215 12.87 21.71 15.04
C LYS A 215 12.08 20.70 15.88
N HIS A 216 12.10 19.41 15.55
CA HIS A 216 11.39 18.33 16.25
C HIS A 216 9.88 18.58 16.40
N VAL A 217 9.24 19.19 15.40
CA VAL A 217 7.83 19.63 15.52
C VAL A 217 6.81 18.50 15.41
N PHE A 218 7.19 17.37 14.82
CA PHE A 218 6.31 16.22 14.66
C PHE A 218 6.15 15.48 15.99
N TRP A 219 4.93 15.05 16.28
CA TRP A 219 4.65 14.40 17.56
C TRP A 219 5.00 12.89 17.48
N THR A 220 5.66 12.31 18.50
CA THR A 220 6.15 10.89 18.46
C THR A 220 5.88 10.04 19.70
N HIS A 221 5.51 10.63 20.85
CA HIS A 221 5.35 10.06 22.22
C HIS A 221 6.67 9.62 22.83
N ALA A 222 7.79 9.68 22.11
CA ALA A 222 9.08 9.32 22.69
C ALA A 222 9.46 10.19 23.90
N PRO A 223 9.18 11.51 23.94
CA PRO A 223 9.43 12.32 25.14
C PRO A 223 8.63 11.86 26.37
N ASP A 224 7.47 11.23 26.15
CA ASP A 224 6.57 10.73 27.19
C ASP A 224 6.81 9.25 27.53
N ASP A 225 7.73 8.57 26.83
CA ASP A 225 7.94 7.12 26.89
C ASP A 225 9.24 6.76 27.62
N ARG A 226 9.18 5.77 28.53
CA ARG A 226 10.37 5.31 29.28
C ARG A 226 11.23 4.31 28.53
N GLY A 227 10.70 3.67 27.50
CA GLY A 227 11.30 2.55 26.79
C GLY A 227 11.76 2.86 25.36
N PHE A 228 11.58 4.06 24.81
CA PHE A 228 12.28 4.50 23.59
C PHE A 228 12.52 6.00 23.56
N LYS A 229 13.49 6.41 22.73
CA LYS A 229 13.81 7.81 22.46
C LYS A 229 13.59 8.10 20.99
N ASP A 230 13.34 9.36 20.68
CA ASP A 230 13.34 9.82 19.29
C ASP A 230 14.69 9.57 18.64
N ASN A 231 14.65 9.32 17.33
CA ASN A 231 15.83 9.31 16.50
C ASN A 231 15.62 10.28 15.34
N TRP A 232 15.75 11.57 15.64
CA TRP A 232 15.59 12.65 14.67
C TRP A 232 16.64 12.62 13.55
N ASN A 233 17.82 12.06 13.80
CA ASN A 233 18.80 11.78 12.76
C ASN A 233 18.24 10.80 11.71
N ASN A 234 17.55 9.75 12.15
CA ASN A 234 16.89 8.83 11.22
C ASN A 234 15.70 9.50 10.50
N TRP A 235 14.94 10.40 11.14
CA TRP A 235 13.91 11.19 10.43
C TRP A 235 14.54 12.03 9.32
N LYS A 236 15.64 12.72 9.62
CA LYS A 236 16.39 13.53 8.66
C LYS A 236 16.97 12.69 7.53
N GLU A 237 17.49 11.50 7.83
CA GLU A 237 17.98 10.56 6.82
C GLU A 237 16.86 10.07 5.90
N LEU A 238 15.70 9.69 6.45
CA LEU A 238 14.55 9.26 5.67
C LEU A 238 14.04 10.36 4.73
N TRP A 239 14.01 11.62 5.19
CA TRP A 239 13.63 12.75 4.35
C TRP A 239 14.69 13.04 3.28
N ASN A 240 15.94 13.26 3.69
CA ASN A 240 16.99 13.75 2.79
C ASN A 240 17.52 12.71 1.80
N LYS A 241 17.45 11.41 2.13
CA LYS A 241 17.97 10.33 1.27
C LYS A 241 16.87 9.48 0.66
N SER A 242 15.79 9.24 1.40
CA SER A 242 14.71 8.36 0.95
C SER A 242 13.47 9.13 0.50
N HIS A 243 13.49 10.47 0.54
CA HIS A 243 12.46 11.33 -0.07
C HIS A 243 11.04 11.05 0.43
N PHE A 244 10.90 10.68 1.72
CA PHE A 244 9.61 10.52 2.35
C PHE A 244 9.59 10.93 3.83
N LEU A 245 8.44 11.43 4.26
CA LEU A 245 8.14 11.85 5.62
C LEU A 245 7.39 10.73 6.36
N PRO A 246 7.89 10.21 7.50
CA PRO A 246 7.34 9.05 8.17
C PRO A 246 6.03 9.31 8.97
N ILE A 247 4.99 9.84 8.33
CA ILE A 247 3.74 10.32 8.98
C ILE A 247 2.49 9.45 8.81
N ALA A 248 2.61 8.25 8.21
CA ALA A 248 1.47 7.35 8.01
C ALA A 248 0.74 7.00 9.31
N PHE A 249 1.46 6.92 10.43
CA PHE A 249 0.84 6.69 11.73
C PHE A 249 -0.06 7.85 12.17
N HIS A 250 0.40 9.10 11.99
CA HIS A 250 -0.37 10.31 12.28
C HIS A 250 -1.64 10.37 11.45
N ILE A 251 -1.52 10.06 10.16
CA ILE A 251 -2.63 9.99 9.20
C ILE A 251 -3.62 8.91 9.64
N ARG A 252 -3.13 7.71 9.95
CA ARG A 252 -3.95 6.58 10.39
C ARG A 252 -4.68 6.87 11.69
N ASP A 253 -4.00 7.40 12.71
CA ASP A 253 -4.63 7.74 13.99
C ASP A 253 -5.68 8.85 13.82
N THR A 254 -5.42 9.80 12.92
CA THR A 254 -6.40 10.84 12.53
C THR A 254 -7.68 10.22 11.98
N ILE A 255 -7.59 9.42 10.92
CA ILE A 255 -8.79 8.88 10.25
C ILE A 255 -9.49 7.81 11.09
N ARG A 256 -8.74 7.05 11.89
CA ARG A 256 -9.30 6.02 12.78
C ARG A 256 -10.22 6.61 13.85
N ARG A 257 -10.01 7.88 14.25
CA ARG A 257 -10.85 8.61 15.22
C ARG A 257 -12.11 9.23 14.62
N LEU A 258 -12.26 9.19 13.30
CA LEU A 258 -13.49 9.62 12.66
C LEU A 258 -14.65 8.65 12.94
N GLU A 259 -14.32 7.43 13.42
CA GLU A 259 -15.28 6.46 13.94
C GLU A 259 -15.17 6.30 15.47
N SER A 260 -16.24 6.71 16.16
CA SER A 260 -16.34 6.66 17.62
C SER A 260 -16.62 5.25 18.15
N ASP A 261 -17.43 4.47 17.43
CA ASP A 261 -17.76 3.09 17.78
C ASP A 261 -16.54 2.19 17.66
N GLY A 262 -16.20 1.51 18.75
CA GLY A 262 -15.01 0.67 18.82
C GLY A 262 -15.03 -0.52 17.87
N ASN A 263 -16.19 -1.16 17.74
CA ASN A 263 -16.36 -2.36 16.92
C ASN A 263 -16.29 -2.01 15.44
N LYS A 264 -17.01 -0.96 15.00
CA LYS A 264 -16.93 -0.45 13.63
C LYS A 264 -15.50 -0.02 13.28
N ARG A 265 -14.85 0.70 14.20
CA ARG A 265 -13.46 1.13 14.02
C ARG A 265 -12.49 -0.04 13.86
N HIS A 266 -12.66 -1.13 14.61
CA HIS A 266 -11.83 -2.33 14.47
C HIS A 266 -12.11 -3.09 13.16
N ASN A 267 -13.37 -3.12 12.73
CA ASN A 267 -13.73 -3.71 11.44
C ASN A 267 -13.12 -2.95 10.24
N ILE A 268 -13.10 -1.61 10.30
CA ILE A 268 -12.60 -0.76 9.20
C ILE A 268 -11.06 -0.68 9.21
N PHE A 269 -10.47 -0.41 10.38
CA PHE A 269 -9.03 -0.12 10.51
C PHE A 269 -8.24 -1.31 11.07
N GLY A 270 -8.84 -2.48 11.14
CA GLY A 270 -8.24 -3.70 11.65
C GLY A 270 -8.03 -3.71 13.17
N GLU A 271 -7.71 -4.92 13.63
CA GLU A 271 -7.28 -5.25 14.99
C GLU A 271 -6.31 -6.46 14.92
N LEU A 272 -5.80 -6.93 16.06
CA LEU A 272 -4.91 -8.09 16.06
C LEU A 272 -5.63 -9.31 15.44
N GLY A 273 -5.06 -9.88 14.37
CA GLY A 273 -5.64 -11.03 13.68
C GLY A 273 -6.68 -10.68 12.60
N LYS A 274 -7.08 -9.41 12.45
CA LYS A 274 -7.98 -8.96 11.39
C LYS A 274 -7.35 -7.85 10.55
N GLY A 275 -7.41 -8.02 9.23
CA GLY A 275 -6.88 -7.05 8.27
C GLY A 275 -7.55 -5.68 8.36
N SER A 276 -6.90 -4.67 7.78
CA SER A 276 -7.48 -3.34 7.62
C SER A 276 -8.17 -3.24 6.28
N LYS A 277 -9.33 -2.57 6.23
CA LYS A 277 -10.01 -2.21 4.98
C LYS A 277 -9.57 -0.85 4.44
N VAL A 278 -9.03 0.01 5.31
CA VAL A 278 -8.48 1.33 4.94
C VAL A 278 -6.96 1.36 5.08
N PHE A 279 -6.31 1.83 4.04
CA PHE A 279 -4.88 1.93 3.86
C PHE A 279 -4.45 3.39 3.74
N VAL A 280 -3.23 3.68 4.16
CA VAL A 280 -2.64 5.03 4.12
C VAL A 280 -1.18 4.91 3.75
N SER A 281 -0.64 5.88 3.01
CA SER A 281 0.80 5.96 2.76
C SER A 281 1.52 6.86 3.77
N HIS A 282 2.85 6.78 3.80
CA HIS A 282 3.68 7.90 4.24
C HIS A 282 3.54 9.09 3.28
N GLY A 283 4.01 10.27 3.70
CA GLY A 283 4.08 11.43 2.82
C GLY A 283 5.30 11.29 1.91
N TYR A 284 5.11 11.02 0.63
CA TYR A 284 6.22 10.95 -0.33
C TYR A 284 6.44 12.33 -0.98
N GLU A 285 7.69 12.68 -1.22
CA GLU A 285 8.09 14.02 -1.64
C GLU A 285 7.48 14.45 -2.98
N ILE A 286 7.04 15.70 -3.03
CA ILE A 286 6.79 16.47 -4.26
C ILE A 286 7.87 17.54 -4.40
N ASP A 287 8.15 18.26 -3.31
CA ASP A 287 9.19 19.27 -3.16
C ASP A 287 9.58 19.43 -1.68
N GLU A 288 10.53 20.32 -1.38
CA GLU A 288 11.09 20.53 -0.04
C GLU A 288 10.04 20.88 1.04
N GLN A 289 8.87 21.39 0.65
CA GLN A 289 7.78 21.82 1.54
C GLN A 289 6.50 21.01 1.37
N THR A 290 6.48 20.06 0.44
CA THR A 290 5.24 19.42 0.00
C THR A 290 5.40 17.92 -0.15
N VAL A 291 4.46 17.18 0.43
CA VAL A 291 4.35 15.73 0.26
C VAL A 291 2.97 15.33 -0.25
N MET A 292 2.92 14.20 -0.95
CA MET A 292 1.68 13.53 -1.34
C MET A 292 1.40 12.35 -0.40
N VAL A 293 0.11 12.12 -0.13
CA VAL A 293 -0.39 11.01 0.68
C VAL A 293 -1.51 10.30 -0.07
N LYS A 294 -1.45 8.98 -0.15
CA LYS A 294 -2.55 8.12 -0.61
C LYS A 294 -3.37 7.63 0.58
N ILE A 295 -4.69 7.71 0.47
CA ILE A 295 -5.64 7.05 1.37
C ILE A 295 -6.62 6.28 0.48
N PHE A 296 -6.74 4.98 0.70
CA PHE A 296 -7.63 4.15 -0.10
C PHE A 296 -8.19 3.00 0.74
N GLY A 297 -9.24 2.36 0.25
CA GLY A 297 -9.83 1.22 0.92
C GLY A 297 -11.00 0.66 0.15
N TYR A 298 -11.58 -0.41 0.66
CA TYR A 298 -12.67 -1.16 0.03
C TYR A 298 -13.70 -1.57 1.08
N ASP A 299 -14.95 -1.81 0.68
CA ASP A 299 -16.03 -2.23 1.57
C ASP A 299 -16.13 -1.34 2.85
N VAL A 300 -16.18 -0.03 2.60
CA VAL A 300 -16.31 1.02 3.63
C VAL A 300 -17.57 1.83 3.37
N GLU A 301 -18.40 2.01 4.40
CA GLU A 301 -19.61 2.82 4.31
C GLU A 301 -19.31 4.27 3.86
N ASN A 302 -20.20 4.84 3.03
CA ASN A 302 -20.05 6.19 2.47
C ASN A 302 -19.86 7.29 3.53
N TYR A 303 -20.43 7.12 4.74
CA TYR A 303 -20.24 8.10 5.80
C TYR A 303 -18.76 8.22 6.23
N ILE A 304 -17.98 7.12 6.24
CA ILE A 304 -16.55 7.15 6.56
C ILE A 304 -15.76 7.76 5.42
N LYS A 305 -16.04 7.37 4.18
CA LYS A 305 -15.44 7.95 2.97
C LYS A 305 -15.57 9.48 3.00
N ASN A 306 -16.80 9.97 3.23
CA ASN A 306 -17.10 11.39 3.35
C ASN A 306 -16.44 12.07 4.56
N LYS A 307 -16.39 11.41 5.74
CA LYS A 307 -15.68 11.96 6.90
C LYS A 307 -14.18 12.08 6.64
N ILE A 308 -13.55 11.11 6.00
CA ILE A 308 -12.14 11.19 5.61
C ILE A 308 -11.96 12.39 4.67
N LYS A 309 -12.72 12.44 3.57
CA LYS A 309 -12.67 13.53 2.59
C LYS A 309 -12.81 14.92 3.22
N ASN A 310 -13.83 15.11 4.06
CA ASN A 310 -14.21 16.44 4.57
C ASN A 310 -13.43 16.87 5.81
N ASN A 311 -13.05 15.94 6.69
CA ASN A 311 -12.49 16.26 8.00
C ASN A 311 -10.99 16.00 8.11
N PHE A 312 -10.38 15.32 7.12
CA PHE A 312 -8.96 14.97 7.20
C PHE A 312 -8.06 16.19 7.38
N LYS A 313 -8.30 17.27 6.63
CA LYS A 313 -7.53 18.53 6.75
C LYS A 313 -7.53 19.09 8.17
N SER A 314 -8.72 19.29 8.76
CA SER A 314 -8.82 19.93 10.09
C SER A 314 -8.27 19.01 11.18
N LYS A 315 -8.54 17.70 11.08
CA LYS A 315 -8.12 16.72 12.09
C LYS A 315 -6.65 16.35 12.02
N LEU A 316 -6.05 16.31 10.84
CA LEU A 316 -4.62 16.03 10.72
C LEU A 316 -3.79 17.13 11.39
N LYS A 317 -4.17 18.41 11.23
CA LYS A 317 -3.50 19.54 11.88
C LYS A 317 -3.43 19.40 13.41
N GLU A 318 -4.48 18.88 14.03
CA GLU A 318 -4.56 18.64 15.48
C GLU A 318 -3.69 17.45 15.96
N LYS A 319 -3.25 16.59 15.03
CA LYS A 319 -2.67 15.27 15.33
C LYS A 319 -1.29 15.05 14.74
N LEU A 320 -0.76 15.97 13.94
CA LEU A 320 0.53 15.83 13.27
C LEU A 320 1.70 16.35 14.13
N PHE A 321 1.48 17.42 14.90
CA PHE A 321 2.55 18.16 15.59
C PHE A 321 2.47 18.06 17.12
N SER A 322 3.61 18.16 17.79
CA SER A 322 3.76 18.12 19.26
C SER A 322 3.28 19.42 19.94
N GLY A 323 3.22 20.53 19.20
CA GLY A 323 2.65 21.80 19.64
C GLY A 323 2.39 22.74 18.46
N GLY A 324 1.27 23.47 18.48
CA GLY A 324 0.86 24.38 17.40
C GLY A 324 0.38 23.67 16.12
N ASN A 325 -0.75 24.11 15.57
CA ASN A 325 -1.34 23.53 14.35
C ASN A 325 -0.98 24.33 13.08
N TYR A 326 -0.04 25.27 13.18
CA TYR A 326 0.27 26.26 12.15
C TYR A 326 1.31 25.78 11.13
N TYR A 327 2.07 24.71 11.40
CA TYR A 327 3.11 24.22 10.49
C TYR A 327 2.59 23.55 9.22
N LEU A 328 1.34 23.09 9.22
CA LEU A 328 0.67 22.60 8.01
C LEU A 328 -0.10 23.77 7.39
N GLU A 329 0.42 24.33 6.30
CA GLU A 329 -0.19 25.42 5.55
C GLU A 329 -1.53 24.94 4.95
N SER A 330 -1.46 23.88 4.12
CA SER A 330 -2.62 23.33 3.44
C SER A 330 -2.61 21.80 3.37
N CYS A 331 -3.81 21.24 3.28
CA CYS A 331 -4.06 19.83 3.00
C CYS A 331 -5.19 19.81 1.96
N THR A 332 -4.88 19.39 0.75
CA THR A 332 -5.76 19.55 -0.41
C THR A 332 -5.94 18.21 -1.08
N LEU A 333 -7.20 17.81 -1.31
CA LEU A 333 -7.53 16.65 -2.12
C LEU A 333 -7.20 16.97 -3.59
N LYS A 334 -6.27 16.23 -4.18
CA LYS A 334 -5.81 16.40 -5.57
C LYS A 334 -6.45 15.41 -6.53
N GLU A 335 -6.73 14.21 -6.05
CA GLU A 335 -7.35 13.16 -6.83
C GLU A 335 -8.36 12.41 -5.96
N GLU A 336 -9.52 12.16 -6.53
CA GLU A 336 -10.56 11.30 -6.01
C GLU A 336 -10.96 10.37 -7.16
N LYS A 337 -10.90 9.06 -6.90
CA LYS A 337 -11.35 8.04 -7.84
C LYS A 337 -12.15 6.97 -7.10
N THR A 338 -13.14 6.40 -7.77
CA THR A 338 -13.80 5.16 -7.34
C THR A 338 -13.25 3.96 -8.11
N GLY A 339 -13.51 2.77 -7.59
CA GLY A 339 -13.30 1.53 -8.30
C GLY A 339 -14.02 1.44 -9.64
N GLU A 340 -15.30 1.84 -9.63
CA GLU A 340 -16.16 1.90 -10.82
C GLU A 340 -15.56 2.78 -11.92
N GLU A 341 -15.08 3.99 -11.57
CA GLU A 341 -14.44 4.90 -12.53
C GLU A 341 -13.16 4.31 -13.15
N ILE A 342 -12.42 3.47 -12.42
CA ILE A 342 -11.24 2.77 -12.94
C ILE A 342 -11.64 1.65 -13.91
N LEU A 343 -12.70 0.89 -13.57
CA LEU A 343 -13.19 -0.22 -14.41
C LEU A 343 -13.79 0.28 -15.74
N GLU A 344 -14.28 1.51 -15.79
CA GLU A 344 -14.87 2.15 -16.98
C GLU A 344 -13.85 2.84 -17.91
N SER A 345 -12.61 3.08 -17.45
CA SER A 345 -11.56 3.81 -18.18
C SER A 345 -10.76 2.95 -19.13
#